data_AF-A0A0B4X570-F1
#
_entry.id   AF-A0A0B4X570-F1
#
_cell.length_a   1.000
_cell.length_b   1.000
_cell.length_c   1.000
_cell.angle_alpha   90.00
_cell.angle_beta   90.00
_cell.angle_gamma   90.00
#
_symmetry.space_group_name_H-M   'P 1'
#
loop_
_entity.id
_entity.type
_entity.pdbx_description
1 polymer ?
#
loop_
_entity_poly.entity_id
_entity_poly.type
_entity_poly.pdbx_seq_one_letter_code
_entity_poly.pdbx_strand_id
1 'polypeptide(L)'
;MKSSAFRVPRRQWQAAILYRLGVTVYPDKVGAVAMLERLRERKWSKPELDFMSSDDTNWIAKHIAPDFKSAYEEVASYLRRLRKEGVVHEDMAGSYYMNQGGREAISQAARERSRQTVRRQDLDDALEEIRDLLLPDDEDWGDVDVWLEERAIEFGHLGGKPAPAR
;
A
#
# COMPACT_ATOMS: atom_id res chain seq x y z
N MET A 1 -13.15 6.92 9.47
CA MET A 1 -12.74 6.65 8.07
C MET A 1 -12.89 7.93 7.26
N LYS A 2 -11.85 8.42 6.57
CA LYS A 2 -11.99 9.61 5.70
C LYS A 2 -12.95 9.29 4.56
N SER A 3 -13.90 10.18 4.28
CA SER A 3 -14.82 10.04 3.14
C SER A 3 -14.01 9.94 1.83
N SER A 4 -14.51 9.12 0.92
CA SER A 4 -13.94 8.88 -0.40
C SER A 4 -15.04 8.96 -1.44
N ALA A 5 -14.79 9.64 -2.55
CA ALA A 5 -15.66 9.71 -3.72
C ALA A 5 -15.68 8.40 -4.53
N PHE A 6 -14.86 7.42 -4.13
CA PHE A 6 -14.79 6.10 -4.72
C PHE A 6 -15.42 5.03 -3.82
N ARG A 7 -16.05 4.04 -4.46
CA ARG A 7 -16.63 2.84 -3.84
C ARG A 7 -15.58 1.83 -3.37
N VAL A 8 -14.38 1.90 -3.93
CA VAL A 8 -13.24 1.03 -3.58
C VAL A 8 -12.32 1.70 -2.55
N PRO A 9 -11.54 0.93 -1.77
CA PRO A 9 -10.53 1.47 -0.87
C PRO A 9 -9.56 2.42 -1.57
N ARG A 10 -9.12 3.46 -0.86
CA ARG A 10 -8.23 4.51 -1.41
C ARG A 10 -7.00 3.95 -2.11
N ARG A 11 -6.36 2.96 -1.49
CA ARG A 11 -5.16 2.31 -2.04
C ARG A 11 -5.42 1.67 -3.41
N GLN A 12 -6.63 1.17 -3.67
CA GLN A 12 -6.95 0.44 -4.89
C GLN A 12 -7.09 1.35 -6.11
N TRP A 13 -7.80 2.47 -6.00
CA TRP A 13 -7.90 3.42 -7.11
C TRP A 13 -6.58 4.18 -7.32
N GLN A 14 -5.83 4.47 -6.25
CA GLN A 14 -4.50 5.07 -6.34
C GLN A 14 -3.50 4.14 -7.04
N ALA A 15 -3.56 2.83 -6.78
CA ALA A 15 -2.74 1.84 -7.48
C ALA A 15 -3.09 1.75 -8.96
N ALA A 16 -4.38 1.84 -9.33
CA ALA A 16 -4.79 1.86 -10.73
C ALA A 16 -4.23 3.09 -11.48
N ILE A 17 -4.20 4.25 -10.83
CA ILE A 17 -3.57 5.47 -11.37
C ILE A 17 -2.05 5.28 -11.54
N LEU A 18 -1.37 4.75 -10.52
CA LEU A 18 0.07 4.47 -10.60
C LEU A 18 0.41 3.49 -11.72
N TYR A 19 -0.39 2.42 -11.87
CA TYR A 19 -0.22 1.47 -12.95
C TYR A 19 -0.35 2.15 -14.32
N ARG A 20 -1.38 2.99 -14.50
CA ARG A 20 -1.58 3.74 -15.74
C ARG A 20 -0.41 4.68 -16.03
N LEU A 21 0.10 5.37 -15.04
CA LEU A 21 1.29 6.22 -15.17
C LEU A 21 2.54 5.42 -15.50
N GLY A 22 2.71 4.22 -14.91
CA GLY A 22 3.84 3.34 -15.16
C GLY A 22 3.93 2.88 -16.62
N VAL A 23 2.77 2.61 -17.25
CA VAL A 23 2.70 2.26 -18.68
C VAL A 23 2.63 3.48 -19.61
N THR A 24 2.52 4.69 -19.07
CA THR A 24 2.52 5.94 -19.85
C THR A 24 3.96 6.43 -19.97
N VAL A 25 4.53 6.31 -21.17
CA VAL A 25 5.92 6.68 -21.47
C VAL A 25 5.93 7.88 -22.40
N TYR A 26 6.71 8.91 -22.08
CA TYR A 26 6.92 10.04 -22.97
C TYR A 26 7.23 9.55 -24.40
N PRO A 27 6.57 10.08 -25.45
CA PRO A 27 5.77 11.31 -25.47
C PRO A 27 4.32 11.18 -24.97
N ASP A 28 3.85 9.99 -24.60
CA ASP A 28 2.49 9.80 -24.08
C ASP A 28 2.31 10.45 -22.70
N LYS A 29 1.12 11.01 -22.47
CA LYS A 29 0.74 11.68 -21.22
C LYS A 29 -0.74 11.44 -20.91
N VAL A 30 -1.12 11.63 -19.65
CA VAL A 30 -2.50 11.42 -19.19
C VAL A 30 -2.90 12.47 -18.16
N GLY A 31 -4.03 13.14 -18.40
CA GLY A 31 -4.61 14.12 -17.48
C GLY A 31 -5.56 13.50 -16.45
N ALA A 32 -5.95 14.28 -15.44
CA ALA A 32 -6.87 13.85 -14.38
C ALA A 32 -8.24 13.38 -14.92
N VAL A 33 -8.78 14.06 -15.95
CA VAL A 33 -10.05 13.69 -16.59
C VAL A 33 -9.96 12.30 -17.21
N ALA A 34 -8.93 12.06 -18.02
CA ALA A 34 -8.72 10.75 -18.66
C ALA A 34 -8.50 9.62 -17.65
N MET A 35 -7.89 9.90 -16.50
CA MET A 35 -7.81 8.92 -15.41
C MET A 35 -9.16 8.64 -14.78
N LEU A 36 -9.94 9.69 -14.50
CA LEU A 36 -11.26 9.57 -13.91
C LEU A 36 -12.18 8.75 -14.82
N GLU A 37 -12.20 9.00 -16.13
CA GLU A 37 -12.98 8.22 -17.10
C GLU A 37 -12.72 6.72 -17.00
N ARG A 38 -11.46 6.29 -16.85
CA ARG A 38 -11.15 4.86 -16.67
C ARG A 38 -11.63 4.30 -15.33
N LEU A 39 -11.68 5.12 -14.28
CA LEU A 39 -12.27 4.72 -13.01
C LEU A 39 -13.80 4.63 -13.11
N ARG A 40 -14.43 5.47 -13.95
CA ARG A 40 -15.87 5.41 -14.28
C ARG A 40 -16.24 4.18 -15.06
N GLU A 41 -15.44 3.80 -16.07
CA GLU A 41 -15.60 2.55 -16.82
C GLU A 41 -15.63 1.33 -15.89
N ARG A 42 -14.86 1.38 -14.79
CA ARG A 42 -14.83 0.34 -13.75
C ARG A 42 -15.96 0.45 -12.73
N LYS A 43 -16.82 1.47 -12.84
CA LYS A 43 -17.91 1.79 -11.88
C LYS A 43 -17.38 2.03 -10.46
N TRP A 44 -16.16 2.55 -10.32
CA TRP A 44 -15.51 2.79 -9.03
C TRP A 44 -15.85 4.15 -8.44
N SER A 45 -16.18 5.15 -9.27
CA SER A 45 -16.72 6.43 -8.80
C SER A 45 -18.11 6.23 -8.17
N LYS A 46 -18.42 7.01 -7.14
CA LYS A 46 -19.79 7.14 -6.62
C LYS A 46 -20.57 8.04 -7.59
N PRO A 47 -21.65 7.56 -8.22
CA PRO A 47 -22.38 8.31 -9.25
C PRO A 47 -22.80 9.71 -8.80
N GLU A 48 -23.17 9.85 -7.52
CA GLU A 48 -23.64 11.08 -6.90
C GLU A 48 -22.54 12.15 -6.81
N LEU A 49 -21.26 11.73 -6.82
CA LEU A 49 -20.09 12.59 -6.68
C LEU A 49 -19.28 12.72 -7.98
N ASP A 50 -19.75 12.09 -9.05
CA ASP A 50 -19.00 11.93 -10.27
C ASP A 50 -19.12 13.15 -11.19
N PHE A 51 -20.33 13.73 -11.27
CA PHE A 51 -20.64 14.87 -12.13
C PHE A 51 -20.63 16.21 -11.40
N MET A 52 -20.13 16.23 -10.17
CA MET A 52 -20.04 17.47 -9.40
C MET A 52 -19.00 18.39 -10.03
N SER A 53 -19.39 19.64 -10.26
CA SER A 53 -18.44 20.66 -10.74
C SER A 53 -17.42 20.98 -9.64
N SER A 54 -16.27 21.53 -10.04
CA SER A 54 -15.32 22.07 -9.06
C SER A 54 -15.94 23.21 -8.26
N ASP A 55 -16.88 23.98 -8.82
CA ASP A 55 -17.57 25.06 -8.11
C ASP A 55 -18.48 24.51 -7.00
N ASP A 56 -19.27 23.48 -7.30
CA ASP A 56 -20.11 22.80 -6.30
C ASP A 56 -19.24 22.19 -5.20
N THR A 57 -18.13 21.56 -5.61
CA THR A 57 -17.17 20.95 -4.68
C THR A 57 -16.55 21.99 -3.75
N ASN A 58 -16.14 23.13 -4.30
CA ASN A 58 -15.55 24.24 -3.55
C ASN A 58 -16.57 24.87 -2.60
N TRP A 59 -17.82 25.03 -3.05
CA TRP A 59 -18.89 25.56 -2.23
C TRP A 59 -19.17 24.65 -1.02
N ILE A 60 -19.30 23.34 -1.24
CA ILE A 60 -19.50 22.36 -0.17
C ILE A 60 -18.31 22.32 0.78
N ALA A 61 -17.09 22.33 0.25
CA ALA A 61 -15.89 22.35 1.06
C ALA A 61 -15.84 23.60 1.96
N LYS A 62 -16.20 24.77 1.41
CA LYS A 62 -16.17 26.03 2.14
C LYS A 62 -17.26 26.16 3.21
N HIS A 63 -18.42 25.55 2.99
CA HIS A 63 -19.61 25.85 3.81
C HIS A 63 -20.17 24.67 4.61
N ILE A 64 -19.86 23.43 4.24
CA ILE A 64 -20.47 22.23 4.86
C ILE A 64 -19.40 21.29 5.40
N ALA A 65 -18.43 20.91 4.58
CA ALA A 65 -17.49 19.85 4.90
C ALA A 65 -16.09 20.17 4.34
N PRO A 66 -15.18 20.78 5.13
CA PRO A 66 -13.86 21.26 4.67
C PRO A 66 -12.99 20.24 3.95
N ASP A 67 -13.13 18.96 4.29
CA ASP A 67 -12.37 17.86 3.69
C ASP A 67 -13.07 17.22 2.47
N PHE A 68 -14.20 17.75 2.03
CA PHE A 68 -14.96 17.22 0.91
C PHE A 68 -14.21 17.36 -0.41
N LYS A 69 -14.24 16.29 -1.21
CA LYS A 69 -13.66 16.25 -2.56
C LYS A 69 -14.57 15.42 -3.46
N SER A 70 -14.81 15.91 -4.68
CA SER A 70 -15.39 15.12 -5.75
C SER A 70 -14.40 14.06 -6.26
N ALA A 71 -14.88 13.15 -7.11
CA ALA A 71 -14.02 12.14 -7.71
C ALA A 71 -12.86 12.77 -8.51
N TYR A 72 -13.15 13.87 -9.22
CA TYR A 72 -12.14 14.66 -9.93
C TYR A 72 -11.11 15.26 -8.96
N GLU A 73 -11.56 15.93 -7.89
CA GLU A 73 -10.64 16.58 -6.94
C GLU A 73 -9.77 15.58 -6.19
N GLU A 74 -10.25 14.37 -5.91
CA GLU A 74 -9.41 13.30 -5.34
C GLU A 74 -8.32 12.83 -6.31
N VAL A 75 -8.66 12.63 -7.58
CA VAL A 75 -7.68 12.25 -8.62
C VAL A 75 -6.65 13.37 -8.83
N ALA A 76 -7.11 14.61 -9.00
CA ALA A 76 -6.25 15.77 -9.19
C ALA A 76 -5.33 15.99 -7.98
N SER A 77 -5.87 15.90 -6.76
CA SER A 77 -5.08 15.98 -5.52
C SER A 77 -4.01 14.90 -5.46
N TYR A 78 -4.33 13.68 -5.88
CA TYR A 78 -3.37 12.57 -5.88
C TYR A 78 -2.25 12.79 -6.89
N LEU A 79 -2.56 13.26 -8.09
CA LEU A 79 -1.57 13.58 -9.11
C LEU A 79 -0.62 14.71 -8.67
N ARG A 80 -1.15 15.78 -8.07
CA ARG A 80 -0.34 16.85 -7.48
C ARG A 80 0.60 16.33 -6.38
N ARG A 81 0.13 15.37 -5.57
CA ARG A 81 0.96 14.72 -4.56
C ARG A 81 2.09 13.92 -5.20
N LEU A 82 1.80 13.10 -6.21
CA LEU A 82 2.82 12.34 -6.94
C LEU A 82 3.86 13.25 -7.61
N ARG A 83 3.43 14.40 -8.14
CA ARG A 83 4.33 15.43 -8.66
C ARG A 83 5.24 15.99 -7.57
N LYS A 84 4.67 16.35 -6.41
CA LYS A 84 5.43 16.89 -5.28
C LYS A 84 6.45 15.88 -4.74
N GLU A 85 6.10 14.60 -4.75
CA GLU A 85 6.99 13.48 -4.36
C GLU A 85 8.01 13.12 -5.46
N GLY A 86 7.98 13.80 -6.62
CA GLY A 86 8.94 13.57 -7.70
C GLY A 86 8.72 12.26 -8.47
N VAL A 87 7.52 11.66 -8.40
CA VAL A 87 7.19 10.39 -9.09
C VAL A 87 6.77 10.64 -10.55
N VAL A 88 6.13 11.79 -10.82
CA VAL A 88 5.61 12.15 -12.15
C VAL A 88 6.05 13.56 -12.55
N HIS A 89 6.15 13.79 -13.85
CA HIS A 89 6.19 15.13 -14.42
C HIS A 89 4.79 15.57 -14.85
N GLU A 90 4.49 16.86 -14.66
CA GLU A 90 3.32 17.54 -15.20
C GLU A 90 3.76 18.50 -16.31
N ASP A 91 3.05 18.53 -17.42
CA ASP A 91 3.26 19.51 -18.49
C ASP A 91 2.36 20.74 -18.36
N MET A 92 2.56 21.72 -19.25
CA MET A 92 1.78 22.98 -19.25
C MET A 92 0.28 22.76 -19.48
N ALA A 93 -0.14 21.60 -20.01
CA ALA A 93 -1.54 21.26 -20.27
C ALA A 93 -2.18 20.48 -19.10
N GLY A 94 -1.47 20.31 -17.97
CA GLY A 94 -1.97 19.53 -16.83
C GLY A 94 -2.02 18.02 -17.10
N SER A 95 -1.18 17.54 -18.03
CA SER A 95 -1.02 16.12 -18.33
C SER A 95 0.23 15.56 -17.68
N TYR A 96 0.13 14.31 -17.22
CA TYR A 96 1.13 13.66 -16.40
C TYR A 96 1.76 12.46 -17.10
N TYR A 97 3.05 12.25 -16.87
CA TYR A 97 3.76 11.01 -17.22
C TYR A 97 4.76 10.66 -16.12
N MET A 98 5.08 9.37 -16.00
CA MET A 98 6.02 8.92 -14.98
C MET A 98 7.46 9.25 -15.40
N ASN A 99 8.23 9.84 -14.49
CA ASN A 99 9.65 10.08 -14.72
C ASN A 99 10.47 8.81 -14.41
N GLN A 100 11.75 8.82 -14.77
CA GLN A 100 12.63 7.66 -14.57
C GLN A 100 12.74 7.29 -13.07
N GLY A 101 12.93 8.28 -12.18
CA GLY A 101 13.03 8.05 -10.74
C GLY A 101 11.77 7.41 -10.13
N GLY A 102 10.57 7.79 -10.60
CA GLY A 102 9.31 7.18 -10.20
C GLY A 102 9.19 5.72 -10.65
N ARG A 103 9.67 5.39 -11.85
CA ARG A 103 9.75 3.99 -12.32
C ARG A 103 10.70 3.16 -11.48
N GLU A 104 11.87 3.71 -11.18
CA GLU A 104 12.87 3.07 -10.34
C GLU A 104 12.34 2.83 -8.93
N ALA A 105 11.67 3.82 -8.32
CA ALA A 105 11.04 3.70 -7.00
C ALA A 105 9.94 2.62 -6.97
N ILE A 106 9.08 2.56 -7.99
CA ILE A 106 8.05 1.50 -8.09
C ILE A 106 8.69 0.13 -8.30
N SER A 107 9.70 0.04 -9.16
CA SER A 107 10.43 -1.21 -9.42
C SER A 107 11.15 -1.70 -8.17
N GLN A 108 11.75 -0.78 -7.41
CA GLN A 108 12.40 -1.07 -6.14
C GLN A 108 11.39 -1.53 -5.10
N ALA A 109 10.29 -0.82 -4.90
CA ALA A 109 9.23 -1.22 -3.97
C ALA A 109 8.61 -2.58 -4.35
N ALA A 110 8.45 -2.87 -5.64
CA ALA A 110 7.99 -4.18 -6.11
C ALA A 110 9.00 -5.29 -5.81
N ARG A 111 10.31 -5.03 -6.01
CA ARG A 111 11.40 -5.97 -5.69
C ARG A 111 11.57 -6.17 -4.18
N GLU A 112 11.42 -5.14 -3.38
CA GLU A 112 11.47 -5.23 -1.92
C GLU A 112 10.29 -6.03 -1.37
N ARG A 113 9.10 -5.83 -1.95
CA ARG A 113 7.91 -6.62 -1.61
C ARG A 113 8.04 -8.07 -2.06
N SER A 114 8.56 -8.34 -3.26
CA SER A 114 8.81 -9.72 -3.69
C SER A 114 9.88 -10.40 -2.85
N ARG A 115 10.92 -9.68 -2.42
CA ARG A 115 11.91 -10.17 -1.46
C ARG A 115 11.30 -10.47 -0.09
N GLN A 116 10.36 -9.67 0.39
CA GLN A 116 9.62 -9.97 1.61
C GLN A 116 8.71 -11.19 1.46
N THR A 117 8.08 -11.39 0.29
CA THR A 117 7.28 -12.59 0.03
C THR A 117 8.16 -13.83 -0.06
N VAL A 118 9.30 -13.79 -0.77
CA VAL A 118 10.27 -14.88 -0.81
C VAL A 118 10.78 -15.17 0.60
N ARG A 119 11.16 -14.15 1.37
CA ARG A 119 11.62 -14.34 2.75
C ARG A 119 10.53 -14.86 3.69
N ARG A 120 9.25 -14.62 3.39
CA ARG A 120 8.10 -15.16 4.14
C ARG A 120 7.82 -16.60 3.75
N GLN A 121 8.01 -16.95 2.48
CA GLN A 121 7.93 -18.32 1.99
C GLN A 121 9.10 -19.15 2.50
N ASP A 122 10.33 -18.63 2.47
CA ASP A 122 11.49 -19.27 3.09
C ASP A 122 11.33 -19.40 4.63
N LEU A 123 10.59 -18.50 5.27
CA LEU A 123 10.25 -18.58 6.70
C LEU A 123 9.14 -19.59 6.97
N ASP A 124 8.10 -19.64 6.13
CA ASP A 124 7.02 -20.62 6.23
C ASP A 124 7.55 -22.03 5.92
N ASP A 125 8.42 -22.17 4.92
CA ASP A 125 9.12 -23.42 4.57
C ASP A 125 10.09 -23.84 5.69
N ALA A 126 10.84 -22.91 6.29
CA ALA A 126 11.68 -23.20 7.45
C ALA A 126 10.86 -23.55 8.70
N LEU A 127 9.69 -22.94 8.90
CA LEU A 127 8.76 -23.27 9.98
C LEU A 127 8.08 -24.62 9.72
N GLU A 128 7.81 -24.98 8.47
CA GLU A 128 7.27 -26.28 8.05
C GLU A 128 8.34 -27.38 8.22
N GLU A 129 9.61 -27.13 7.87
CA GLU A 129 10.72 -28.03 8.18
C GLU A 129 10.92 -28.22 9.70
N ILE A 130 10.77 -27.15 10.50
CA ILE A 130 10.82 -27.25 11.97
C ILE A 130 9.62 -28.04 12.51
N ARG A 131 8.45 -27.91 11.90
CA ARG A 131 7.21 -28.64 12.25
C ARG A 131 7.29 -30.12 11.89
N ASP A 132 7.91 -30.47 10.77
CA ASP A 132 8.12 -31.85 10.32
C ASP A 132 9.18 -32.59 11.15
N LEU A 133 10.12 -31.85 11.74
CA LEU A 133 11.08 -32.38 12.73
C LEU A 133 10.44 -32.61 14.12
N LEU A 134 9.21 -32.12 14.35
CA LEU A 134 8.49 -32.16 15.61
C LEU A 134 7.15 -32.90 15.46
N LEU A 135 7.16 -34.21 15.24
CA LEU A 135 6.02 -35.10 15.50
C LEU A 135 6.54 -36.55 15.72
N PRO A 136 5.87 -37.42 16.50
CA PRO A 136 4.70 -37.22 17.36
C PRO A 136 4.85 -37.84 18.78
N ASP A 137 4.05 -37.40 19.75
CA ASP A 137 3.09 -38.26 20.48
C ASP A 137 2.40 -37.49 21.62
N ASP A 138 1.10 -37.73 21.70
CA ASP A 138 0.14 -37.41 22.76
C ASP A 138 -0.28 -35.95 23.04
N GLU A 139 -1.60 -35.78 22.87
CA GLU A 139 -2.58 -34.92 23.55
C GLU A 139 -2.17 -33.55 24.11
N ASP A 140 -3.00 -32.57 23.73
CA ASP A 140 -3.06 -31.18 24.18
C ASP A 140 -1.96 -30.25 23.67
N TRP A 141 -2.26 -29.60 22.54
CA TRP A 141 -1.53 -28.43 22.05
C TRP A 141 -1.69 -27.29 23.06
N GLY A 142 -0.75 -27.18 23.98
CA GLY A 142 -0.54 -25.99 24.80
C GLY A 142 -0.25 -24.77 23.92
N ASP A 143 -0.69 -23.61 24.41
CA ASP A 143 -0.53 -22.32 23.75
C ASP A 143 0.94 -22.08 23.32
N VAL A 144 1.14 -21.77 22.04
CA VAL A 144 2.45 -21.54 21.43
C VAL A 144 3.23 -20.44 22.16
N ASP A 145 2.52 -19.45 22.71
CA ASP A 145 3.13 -18.38 23.48
C ASP A 145 3.72 -18.90 24.80
N VAL A 146 3.09 -19.90 25.43
CA VAL A 146 3.60 -20.56 26.65
C VAL A 146 4.83 -21.42 26.35
N TRP A 147 4.82 -22.18 25.24
CA TRP A 147 5.99 -22.97 24.83
C TRP A 147 7.20 -22.08 24.49
N LEU A 148 6.97 -20.94 23.83
CA LEU A 148 8.02 -19.96 23.52
C LEU A 148 8.59 -19.30 24.78
N GLU A 149 7.76 -19.01 25.79
CA GLU A 149 8.22 -18.49 27.08
C GLU A 149 9.05 -19.52 27.87
N GLU A 150 8.60 -20.78 27.92
CA GLU A 150 9.34 -21.86 28.59
C GLU A 150 10.69 -22.13 27.93
N ARG A 151 10.77 -22.10 26.59
CA ARG A 151 12.04 -22.26 25.86
C ARG A 151 12.94 -21.04 25.98
N ALA A 152 12.39 -19.83 26.03
CA ALA A 152 13.18 -18.64 26.30
C ALA A 152 13.83 -18.68 27.69
N ILE A 153 13.18 -19.31 28.68
CA ILE A 153 13.75 -19.53 30.01
C ILE A 153 14.84 -20.61 29.97
N GLU A 154 14.60 -21.72 29.28
CA GLU A 154 15.55 -22.84 29.16
C GLU A 154 16.83 -22.46 28.38
N PHE A 155 16.69 -21.73 27.27
CA PHE A 155 17.82 -21.23 26.47
C PHE A 155 18.40 -19.90 26.99
N GLY A 156 17.66 -19.16 27.83
CA GLY A 156 18.13 -17.97 28.53
C GLY A 156 19.11 -18.26 29.68
N HIS A 157 19.20 -19.52 30.14
CA HIS A 157 20.13 -19.94 31.20
C HIS A 157 21.50 -20.47 30.70
N LEU A 158 21.75 -20.51 29.39
CA LEU A 158 23.09 -20.80 28.86
C LEU A 158 23.99 -19.56 28.69
N GLY A 159 23.63 -18.46 29.35
CA GLY A 159 24.36 -17.20 29.38
C GLY A 159 24.87 -16.78 30.76
N GLY A 160 25.56 -17.67 31.50
CA GLY A 160 26.34 -17.22 32.65
C GLY A 160 26.64 -18.28 33.71
N LYS A 161 27.83 -18.87 33.66
CA LYS A 161 28.49 -19.39 34.86
C LYS A 161 28.79 -18.22 35.81
N PRO A 162 28.36 -18.23 37.08
CA PRO A 162 29.12 -17.59 38.14
C PRO A 162 30.26 -18.53 38.58
N ALA A 163 31.44 -17.95 38.77
CA ALA A 163 32.63 -18.59 39.32
C ALA A 163 32.38 -19.14 40.75
N PRO A 164 33.15 -20.15 41.21
CA PRO A 164 32.99 -20.68 42.56
C PRO A 164 33.47 -19.64 43.59
N ALA A 165 32.62 -19.36 44.58
CA ALA A 165 33.03 -18.65 45.78
C ALA A 165 33.92 -19.55 46.65
N ARG A 166 34.99 -18.97 47.18
CA ARG A 166 35.85 -19.55 48.21
C ARG A 166 35.14 -19.58 49.56
#